data_AF-A0A6G8FM75-F1
#
_entry.id   AF-A0A6G8FM75-F1
#
_cell.length_a   1.000
_cell.length_b   1.000
_cell.length_c   1.000
_cell.angle_alpha   90.00
_cell.angle_beta   90.00
_cell.angle_gamma   90.00
#
_symmetry.space_group_name_H-M   'P 1'
#
loop_
_entity.id
_entity.type
_entity.pdbx_description
1 polymer ?
#
loop_
_entity_poly.entity_id
_entity_poly.type
_entity_poly.pdbx_seq_one_letter_code
_entity_poly.pdbx_strand_id
1 'polypeptide(L)'
;MSSKGQITIPQEIRRDLELDTGSQVMIIKVGAGQYRIMARNSSIEDLAGILYDPTRPTMSIEEMNEAIADGGAESGMRGMNPARLG
;
A
#
# COMPACT_ATOMS: atom_id res chain seq x y z
N MET A 1 -17.17 -23.31 12.51
CA MET A 1 -16.79 -21.94 12.91
C MET A 1 -17.33 -21.67 14.30
N SER A 2 -16.59 -20.97 15.16
CA SER A 2 -17.13 -20.55 16.45
C SER A 2 -18.06 -19.34 16.29
N SER A 3 -18.95 -19.12 17.26
CA SER A 3 -19.90 -17.99 17.28
C SER A 3 -19.23 -16.61 17.27
N LYS A 4 -17.93 -16.54 17.58
CA LYS A 4 -17.12 -15.31 17.57
C LYS A 4 -16.35 -15.09 16.28
N GLY A 5 -16.56 -15.93 15.25
CA GLY A 5 -15.84 -15.80 13.98
C GLY A 5 -14.35 -16.17 14.07
N GLN A 6 -13.95 -16.97 15.06
CA GLN A 6 -12.56 -17.39 15.18
C GLN A 6 -12.20 -18.40 14.08
N ILE A 7 -11.03 -18.19 13.48
CA ILE A 7 -10.38 -19.11 12.55
C ILE A 7 -9.04 -19.55 13.14
N THR A 8 -8.67 -20.80 12.92
CA THR A 8 -7.37 -21.32 13.36
C THR A 8 -6.38 -21.18 12.23
N ILE A 9 -5.28 -20.47 12.46
CA ILE A 9 -4.14 -20.41 11.54
C ILE A 9 -3.18 -21.55 11.91
N PRO A 10 -2.88 -22.50 11.01
CA PRO A 10 -1.88 -23.56 11.22
C PRO A 10 -0.52 -23.02 11.68
N GLN A 11 0.23 -23.84 12.43
CA GLN A 11 1.49 -23.43 13.03
C GLN A 11 2.54 -23.01 11.99
N GLU A 12 2.64 -23.72 10.86
CA GLU A 12 3.54 -23.37 9.76
C GLU A 12 3.23 -21.96 9.22
N ILE A 13 1.95 -21.67 8.95
CA ILE A 13 1.52 -20.37 8.43
C ILE A 13 1.77 -19.25 9.44
N ARG A 14 1.60 -19.51 10.75
CA ARG A 14 1.95 -18.52 11.79
C ARG A 14 3.44 -18.18 11.79
N ARG A 15 4.32 -19.17 11.56
CA ARG A 15 5.77 -18.95 11.50
C ARG A 15 6.15 -18.17 10.25
N ASP A 16 5.61 -18.55 9.10
CA ASP A 16 5.90 -17.89 7.82
C ASP A 16 5.44 -16.42 7.79
N LEU A 17 4.36 -16.11 8.51
CA LEU A 17 3.82 -14.75 8.67
C LEU A 17 4.32 -14.04 9.94
N GLU A 18 5.23 -14.65 10.71
CA GLU A 18 5.78 -14.10 11.96
C GLU A 18 4.67 -13.60 12.93
N LEU A 19 3.66 -14.45 13.15
CA LEU A 19 2.52 -14.17 14.02
C LEU A 19 2.74 -14.72 15.43
N ASP A 20 2.65 -13.82 16.41
CA ASP A 20 2.65 -14.10 17.83
C ASP A 20 1.27 -13.84 18.46
N THR A 21 1.16 -14.11 19.76
CA THR A 21 -0.05 -13.79 20.52
C THR A 21 -0.30 -12.27 20.48
N GLY A 22 -1.45 -11.87 19.95
CA GLY A 22 -1.82 -10.46 19.81
C GLY A 22 -1.45 -9.83 18.47
N SER A 23 -0.74 -10.55 17.58
CA SER A 23 -0.46 -10.05 16.23
C SER A 23 -1.74 -9.71 15.47
N GLN A 24 -1.71 -8.58 14.78
CA GLN A 24 -2.79 -8.14 13.92
C GLN A 24 -2.55 -8.63 12.49
N VAL A 25 -3.63 -9.02 11.81
CA VAL A 25 -3.60 -9.40 10.39
C VAL A 25 -4.60 -8.58 9.60
N MET A 26 -4.28 -8.38 8.33
CA MET A 26 -5.16 -7.79 7.34
C MET A 26 -5.69 -8.89 6.43
N ILE A 27 -7.00 -8.91 6.19
CA ILE A 27 -7.66 -9.86 5.31
C ILE A 27 -8.19 -9.10 4.11
N ILE A 28 -7.65 -9.39 2.92
CA ILE A 28 -7.99 -8.68 1.69
C ILE A 28 -8.64 -9.66 0.72
N LYS A 29 -9.77 -9.27 0.13
CA LYS A 29 -10.38 -10.03 -0.96
C LYS A 29 -9.56 -9.81 -2.24
N VAL A 30 -9.06 -10.90 -2.82
CA VAL A 30 -8.25 -10.86 -4.06
C VAL A 30 -8.98 -11.46 -5.26
N GLY A 31 -10.16 -12.05 -5.04
CA GLY A 31 -10.99 -12.61 -6.09
C GLY A 31 -12.30 -13.20 -5.56
N ALA A 32 -13.09 -13.82 -6.43
CA ALA A 32 -14.28 -14.54 -6.01
C ALA A 32 -13.89 -15.73 -5.11
N GLY A 33 -14.34 -15.70 -3.86
CA GLY A 33 -14.02 -16.73 -2.86
C GLY A 33 -12.56 -16.77 -2.39
N GLN A 34 -11.71 -15.84 -2.85
CA GLN A 34 -10.28 -15.83 -2.51
C GLN A 34 -9.94 -14.62 -1.65
N TYR A 35 -9.28 -14.92 -0.54
CA TYR A 35 -8.79 -13.93 0.41
C TYR A 35 -7.30 -14.16 0.66
N ARG A 36 -6.56 -13.07 0.85
CA ARG A 36 -5.17 -13.07 1.30
C ARG A 36 -5.10 -12.58 2.73
N ILE A 37 -4.29 -13.25 3.53
CA ILE A 37 -3.95 -12.83 4.90
C ILE A 37 -2.56 -12.22 4.85
N MET A 38 -2.39 -11.04 5.44
CA MET A 38 -1.12 -10.34 5.54
C MET A 38 -0.87 -9.96 7.00
N ALA A 39 0.34 -10.19 7.51
CA ALA A 39 0.75 -9.72 8.83
C ALA A 39 0.80 -8.17 8.83
N ARG A 40 0.37 -7.56 9.94
CA ARG A 40 0.55 -6.11 10.19
C ARG A 40 1.71 -5.91 11.17
N ASN A 41 2.87 -6.44 10.84
CA ASN A 41 4.10 -6.36 11.64
C ASN A 41 5.16 -5.42 11.03
N SER A 42 4.93 -4.86 9.84
CA SER A 42 5.82 -3.85 9.25
C SER A 42 5.84 -2.56 10.07
N SER A 43 7.04 -1.98 10.17
CA SER A 43 7.33 -0.76 10.90
C SER A 43 7.38 0.45 9.95
N ILE A 44 7.34 1.68 10.47
CA ILE A 44 7.48 2.88 9.62
C ILE A 44 8.93 3.01 9.12
N GLU A 45 9.87 2.46 9.89
CA GLU A 45 11.28 2.40 9.59
C GLU A 45 11.56 1.58 8.33
N ASP A 46 10.73 0.58 8.04
CA ASP A 46 10.81 -0.22 6.79
C ASP A 46 10.55 0.64 5.53
N LEU A 47 9.92 1.82 5.67
CA LEU A 47 9.71 2.75 4.56
C LEU A 47 10.90 3.70 4.34
N ALA A 48 11.91 3.69 5.22
CA ALA A 48 13.04 4.57 5.08
C ALA A 48 13.81 4.28 3.77
N GLY A 49 13.97 5.29 2.93
CA GLY A 49 14.76 5.18 1.70
C GLY A 49 14.06 4.55 0.50
N ILE A 50 12.77 4.19 0.57
CA ILE A 50 12.07 3.55 -0.56
C ILE A 50 12.01 4.42 -1.83
N LEU A 51 12.15 5.75 -1.70
CA LEU A 51 12.19 6.71 -2.81
C LEU A 51 13.61 7.18 -3.15
N TYR A 52 14.63 6.72 -2.42
CA TYR A 52 16.01 7.12 -2.63
C TYR A 52 16.55 6.52 -3.93
N ASP A 53 17.22 7.36 -4.71
CA ASP A 53 17.89 6.98 -5.95
C ASP A 53 19.24 7.71 -5.97
N PRO A 54 20.37 6.98 -5.90
CA PRO A 54 21.70 7.58 -5.82
C PRO A 54 22.10 8.31 -7.11
N THR A 55 21.43 8.04 -8.23
CA THR A 55 21.69 8.67 -9.53
C THR A 55 20.78 9.85 -9.81
N ARG A 56 19.76 10.09 -8.97
CA ARG A 56 18.81 11.16 -9.16
C ARG A 56 19.49 12.52 -8.94
N PRO A 57 19.42 13.44 -9.92
CA PRO A 57 19.96 14.78 -9.75
C PRO A 57 19.20 15.52 -8.64
N THR A 58 19.90 16.42 -7.97
CA THR A 58 19.28 17.35 -7.02
C THR A 58 18.40 18.34 -7.78
N MET A 59 17.16 18.54 -7.33
CA MET A 59 16.27 19.59 -7.86
C MET A 59 16.34 20.83 -6.98
N SER A 60 16.25 22.01 -7.59
CA SER A 60 15.98 23.26 -6.87
C SER A 60 14.52 23.31 -6.41
N ILE A 61 14.20 24.21 -5.48
CA ILE A 61 12.82 24.40 -5.01
C ILE A 61 11.92 24.92 -6.14
N GLU A 62 12.47 25.75 -7.03
CA GLU A 62 11.77 26.28 -8.20
C GLU A 62 11.40 25.14 -9.16
N GLU A 63 12.35 24.27 -9.50
CA GLU A 63 12.09 23.09 -10.35
C GLU A 63 11.05 22.15 -9.73
N MET A 64 11.08 21.97 -8.39
CA MET A 64 10.06 21.18 -7.70
C MET A 64 8.67 21.82 -7.80
N ASN A 65 8.57 23.13 -7.61
CA ASN A 65 7.30 23.85 -7.68
C ASN A 65 6.70 23.82 -9.09
N GLU A 66 7.53 23.98 -10.13
CA GLU A 66 7.10 23.84 -11.53
C GLU A 66 6.58 22.43 -11.81
N ALA A 67 7.32 21.39 -11.41
CA ALA A 67 6.90 20.01 -11.60
C ALA A 67 5.57 19.68 -10.88
N ILE A 68 5.36 20.22 -9.67
CA ILE A 68 4.10 20.07 -8.93
C ILE A 68 2.95 20.76 -9.66
N ALA A 69 3.16 21.98 -10.17
CA ALA A 69 2.15 22.73 -10.90
C ALA A 69 1.73 22.00 -12.18
N ASP A 70 2.70 21.51 -12.96
CA ASP A 70 2.47 20.76 -14.20
C ASP A 70 1.70 19.46 -13.92
N GLY A 71 2.15 18.68 -12.93
CA GLY A 71 1.45 17.44 -12.55
C GLY A 71 0.03 17.68 -12.03
N GLY A 72 -0.19 18.80 -11.34
CA GLY A 72 -1.52 19.24 -10.91
C GLY A 72 -2.43 19.60 -12.09
N ALA A 73 -1.92 20.35 -13.07
CA ALA A 73 -2.64 20.71 -14.28
C ALA A 73 -3.00 19.46 -15.12
N GLU A 74 -2.05 18.53 -15.31
CA GLU A 74 -2.29 17.28 -16.03
C GLU A 74 -3.38 16.44 -15.35
N SER A 75 -3.30 16.29 -14.03
CA SER A 75 -4.28 15.54 -13.23
C SER A 75 -5.68 16.17 -13.32
N GLY A 76 -5.77 17.50 -13.26
CA GLY A 76 -7.02 18.24 -13.43
C GLY A 76 -7.62 18.04 -14.83
N MET A 77 -6.82 18.18 -15.89
CA MET A 77 -7.23 17.96 -17.27
C MET A 77 -7.71 16.52 -17.52
N ARG A 78 -7.03 15.54 -16.91
CA ARG A 78 -7.44 14.12 -16.97
C ARG A 78 -8.79 13.88 -16.30
N GLY A 79 -9.09 14.57 -15.20
CA GLY A 79 -10.38 14.53 -14.52
C GLY A 79 -11.50 15.24 -15.30
N MET A 80 -11.16 16.27 -16.08
CA MET A 80 -12.08 17.02 -16.93
C MET A 80 -12.34 16.38 -18.31
N ASN A 81 -11.74 15.21 -18.60
CA ASN A 81 -11.93 14.54 -19.89
C ASN A 81 -13.37 13.99 -20.01
N PRO A 82 -14.20 14.51 -20.93
CA PRO A 82 -15.61 14.11 -21.07
C PRO A 82 -15.78 12.65 -21.53
N ALA A 83 -14.73 12.00 -22.06
CA ALA A 83 -14.78 10.60 -22.47
C ALA A 83 -14.84 9.59 -21.30
N ARG A 84 -14.78 10.04 -20.03
CA ARG A 84 -14.88 9.19 -18.82
C ARG A 84 -16.20 9.29 -18.05
N LEU A 85 -17.15 10.13 -18.49
CA LEU A 85 -18.46 10.34 -17.84
C LEU A 85 -19.59 9.46 -18.39
N GLY A 86 -19.26 8.36 -19.08
CA GLY A 86 -20.21 7.37 -19.62
C GLY A 86 -20.22 6.09 -18.80
#